data_AF-A0A3D9CH15-F1
#
_entry.id   AF-A0A3D9CH15-F1
#
_cell.length_a   1.000
_cell.length_b   1.000
_cell.length_c   1.000
_cell.angle_alpha   90.00
_cell.angle_beta   90.00
_cell.angle_gamma   90.00
#
_symmetry.space_group_name_H-M   'P 1'
#
loop_
_entity.id
_entity.type
_entity.pdbx_description
1 polymer ?
#
loop_
_entity_poly.entity_id
_entity_poly.type
_entity_poly.pdbx_seq_one_letter_code
_entity_poly.pdbx_strand_id
1 'polypeptide(L)' 'LCDQFKIRNNYAKSFNGFKTRVLSKITALTFIQFVNVFVFSRKMNRLKIELI' A
#
# COMPACT_ATOMS: atom_id res chain seq x y z
N LEU A 1 0.60 9.55 5.23
CA LEU A 1 1.72 9.04 4.41
C LEU A 1 2.95 8.68 5.25
N CYS A 2 3.58 9.63 5.96
CA CYS A 2 4.78 9.38 6.77
C CYS A 2 4.63 8.25 7.81
N ASP A 3 3.47 8.18 8.46
CA ASP A 3 3.15 7.17 9.48
C ASP A 3 2.95 5.76 8.88
N GLN A 4 2.13 5.67 7.83
CA GLN A 4 1.79 4.41 7.15
C GLN A 4 2.98 3.69 6.50
N PHE A 5 3.98 4.47 6.05
CA PHE A 5 5.24 3.96 5.48
C PHE A 5 6.39 3.94 6.49
N LYS A 6 6.19 4.46 7.72
CA LYS A 6 7.24 4.66 8.75
C LYS A 6 8.55 5.16 8.14
N ILE A 7 8.45 6.22 7.33
CA ILE A 7 9.54 6.67 6.43
C ILE A 7 10.81 6.98 7.22
N ARG A 8 10.68 7.69 8.35
CA ARG A 8 11.80 8.12 9.21
C ARG A 8 12.64 6.95 9.73
N ASN A 9 12.02 5.85 10.15
CA ASN A 9 12.73 4.67 10.66
C ASN A 9 13.34 3.81 9.55
N ASN A 10 12.70 3.75 8.38
CA ASN A 10 13.17 2.89 7.28
C ASN A 10 14.30 3.54 6.47
N TYR A 11 14.29 4.88 6.37
CA TYR A 11 15.37 5.65 5.76
C TYR A 11 16.70 5.48 6.49
N ALA A 12 16.68 5.42 7.83
CA ALA A 12 17.87 5.25 8.67
C ALA A 12 18.50 3.85 8.61
N LYS A 13 17.86 2.84 7.97
CA LYS A 13 18.37 1.46 7.90
C LYS A 13 19.13 1.16 6.61
N SER A 14 18.53 1.41 5.45
CA SER A 14 19.16 1.20 4.14
C SER A 14 18.28 1.79 3.03
N PHE A 15 18.89 2.52 2.09
CA PHE A 15 18.20 3.15 0.96
C PHE A 15 17.55 2.13 0.01
N ASN A 16 18.24 1.03 -0.32
CA ASN A 16 17.70 0.01 -1.21
C ASN A 16 16.47 -0.68 -0.59
N GLY A 17 16.57 -1.06 0.70
CA GLY A 17 15.45 -1.63 1.44
C GLY A 17 14.30 -0.65 1.67
N PHE A 18 14.58 0.66 1.76
CA PHE A 18 13.56 1.70 1.83
C PHE A 18 12.71 1.75 0.55
N LYS A 19 13.35 1.77 -0.63
CA LYS A 19 12.67 1.77 -1.94
C LYS A 19 11.73 0.56 -2.08
N THR A 20 12.23 -0.65 -1.78
CA THR A 20 11.44 -1.88 -1.90
C THR A 20 10.23 -1.89 -0.95
N ARG A 21 10.39 -1.41 0.29
CA ARG A 21 9.28 -1.34 1.28
C ARG A 21 8.21 -0.32 0.90
N VAL A 22 8.62 0.84 0.40
CA VAL A 22 7.67 1.86 -0.06
C VAL A 22 6.92 1.35 -1.29
N LEU A 23 7.64 0.80 -2.27
CA LEU A 23 7.04 0.26 -3.48
C LEU A 23 6.04 -0.86 -3.16
N SER A 24 6.42 -1.85 -2.35
CA SER A 24 5.56 -2.96 -1.96
C SER A 24 4.24 -2.50 -1.31
N LYS A 25 4.31 -1.50 -0.41
CA LYS A 25 3.12 -0.93 0.24
C LYS A 25 2.22 -0.15 -0.73
N ILE A 26 2.80 0.59 -1.67
CA ILE A 26 2.03 1.29 -2.72
C ILE A 26 1.34 0.26 -3.61
N THR A 27 2.07 -0.74 -4.10
CA THR A 27 1.53 -1.80 -4.97
C THR A 27 0.41 -2.58 -4.28
N ALA A 28 0.53 -2.88 -2.99
CA ALA A 28 -0.54 -3.55 -2.24
C ALA A 28 -1.81 -2.68 -2.15
N LEU A 29 -1.66 -1.38 -1.87
CA LEU A 29 -2.79 -0.45 -1.81
C LEU A 29 -3.47 -0.28 -3.18
N THR A 30 -2.69 -0.10 -4.25
CA THR A 30 -3.23 0.06 -5.60
C THR A 30 -3.90 -1.22 -6.09
N PHE A 31 -3.34 -2.40 -5.76
CA PHE A 31 -3.95 -3.68 -6.10
C PHE A 31 -5.31 -3.88 -5.42
N ILE A 32 -5.42 -3.58 -4.12
CA ILE A 32 -6.69 -3.66 -3.39
C ILE A 32 -7.72 -2.68 -3.98
N GLN A 33 -7.31 -1.45 -4.27
CA GLN A 33 -8.17 -0.45 -4.90
C GLN A 33 -8.64 -0.89 -6.30
N PHE A 34 -7.72 -1.47 -7.08
CA PHE A 34 -8.00 -2.02 -8.40
C PHE A 34 -9.06 -3.12 -8.30
N VAL A 35 -8.83 -4.14 -7.49
CA VAL A 35 -9.77 -5.25 -7.31
C VAL A 35 -11.15 -4.73 -6.85
N ASN A 36 -11.18 -3.78 -5.93
CA ASN A 36 -12.43 -3.23 -5.42
C ASN A 36 -13.28 -2.53 -6.48
N VAL A 37 -12.65 -1.75 -7.35
CA VAL A 37 -13.35 -0.97 -8.39
C VAL A 37 -13.67 -1.85 -9.61
N PHE A 38 -12.70 -2.64 -10.07
CA PHE A 38 -12.81 -3.39 -11.32
C PHE A 38 -13.48 -4.74 -11.18
N VAL A 39 -13.30 -5.46 -10.05
CA VAL A 39 -13.91 -6.79 -9.84
C VAL A 39 -15.23 -6.66 -9.08
N PHE A 40 -15.28 -5.83 -8.04
CA PHE A 40 -16.43 -5.75 -7.13
C PHE A 40 -17.33 -4.51 -7.35
N SER A 41 -16.96 -3.59 -8.25
CA SER A 41 -17.68 -2.32 -8.50
C SER A 41 -18.01 -1.51 -7.24
N ARG A 42 -17.12 -1.56 -6.24
CA ARG A 42 -17.24 -0.84 -4.96
C ARG A 42 -16.38 0.44 -4.98
N LYS A 43 -16.67 1.38 -4.06
CA LYS A 43 -15.93 2.65 -3.95
C LYS A 43 -14.48 2.44 -3.52
N MET A 44 -13.54 3.07 -4.22
CA MET A 44 -12.09 2.99 -4.04
C MET A 44 -11.60 3.16 -2.58
N ASN A 45 -12.29 3.97 -1.78
CA ASN A 45 -11.90 4.31 -0.41
C ASN A 45 -12.05 3.15 0.60
N ARG A 46 -12.70 2.04 0.23
CA ARG A 46 -12.79 0.86 1.10
C ARG A 46 -11.51 0.02 0.97
N LEU A 47 -10.48 0.36 1.75
CA LEU A 47 -9.21 -0.39 1.79
C LEU A 47 -9.27 -1.65 2.67
N LYS A 48 -10.18 -1.70 3.64
CA LYS A 48 -10.48 -2.91 4.41
C LYS A 48 -11.52 -3.72 3.63
N ILE A 49 -11.05 -4.54 2.72
CA ILE A 49 -11.88 -5.53 2.04
C ILE A 49 -11.38 -6.87 2.54
N GLU A 50 -12.27 -7.65 3.14
CA GLU A 50 -12.03 -9.08 3.30
C GLU A 50 -12.08 -9.67 1.89
N LEU A 51 -10.94 -10.12 1.39
CA LEU A 51 -10.85 -10.82 0.10
C LEU A 51 -11.35 -12.28 0.23
N ILE A 52 -12.39 -12.50 1.04
CA ILE A 52 -13.00 -13.79 1.37
C ILE A 52 -14.47 -13.77 0.97
#